data_AF-A0A2S9ICT9-F1
#
_entry.id   AF-A0A2S9ICT9-F1
#
_cell.length_a   1.000
_cell.length_b   1.000
_cell.length_c   1.000
_cell.angle_alpha   90.00
_cell.angle_beta   90.00
_cell.angle_gamma   90.00
#
_symmetry.space_group_name_H-M   'P 1'
#
loop_
_entity.id
_entity.type
_entity.pdbx_description
1 polymer ?
#
loop_
_entity_poly.entity_id
_entity_poly.type
_entity_poly.pdbx_seq_one_letter_code
_entity_poly.pdbx_strand_id
1 'polypeptide(L)'
;MLMLPVFGCFSAQAASFDCQKAATPTERAICADKALSDKDASIADNYQQLVAVLPEAEINTLRTEQRSWLKQRNSCAGDSASLNSCLDQQLTLREGALNARLHPAQAALDAVIATIPTTPAQSAIQLRHYSSSPLAAAWLVYLHQFIPTSGVSQQEAQRAENTAIAAITAQDSFAASILQDTRKDPKTSRDEAVLMLLRMTIEMNGYGAEDRPYVHCFVFARQGDAAYQAFGPLYGSSRDSSAPICPPQGGLFKQEAWRQLRNQLTAPESAVSANAGTIRFASFAAWRILALRATLSPQSFLKSEQDPEQNGDPAQRIRDWTDEKNWPATQRQLTLAAIDPARQATSQWLQLERGFSASDAETAAQNIVKQWLNQHLDYISENSDSE
;
A
#
# COMPACT_ATOMS: atom_id res chain seq x y z
N MET A 1 12.50 3.48 52.35
CA MET A 1 11.42 3.62 51.34
C MET A 1 11.79 2.68 50.19
N LEU A 2 11.30 1.44 50.20
CA LEU A 2 11.54 0.47 49.12
C LEU A 2 10.57 0.77 47.98
N MET A 3 11.09 1.03 46.78
CA MET A 3 10.33 1.10 45.54
C MET A 3 10.22 -0.31 44.96
N LEU A 4 9.01 -0.88 44.92
CA LEU A 4 8.72 -2.10 44.17
C LEU A 4 8.67 -1.78 42.67
N PRO A 5 9.29 -2.60 41.79
CA PRO A 5 9.06 -2.51 40.37
C PRO A 5 7.68 -3.11 40.05
N VAL A 6 6.79 -2.29 39.49
CA VAL A 6 5.54 -2.75 38.89
C VAL A 6 5.92 -3.44 37.57
N PHE A 7 5.97 -4.76 37.59
CA PHE A 7 6.00 -5.55 36.36
C PHE A 7 4.63 -5.44 35.71
N GLY A 8 4.50 -4.54 34.74
CA GLY A 8 3.40 -4.55 33.79
C GLY A 8 3.48 -5.82 32.96
N CYS A 9 2.61 -6.79 33.23
CA CYS A 9 2.36 -7.88 32.31
C CYS A 9 1.72 -7.29 31.05
N PHE A 10 2.53 -7.01 30.05
CA PHE A 10 2.03 -6.95 28.68
C PHE A 10 1.45 -8.33 28.39
N SER A 11 0.13 -8.44 28.32
CA SER A 11 -0.52 -9.61 27.73
C SER A 11 -0.06 -9.67 26.27
N ALA A 12 1.00 -10.44 26.02
CA ALA A 12 1.28 -10.92 24.68
C ALA A 12 0.01 -11.65 24.24
N GLN A 13 -0.72 -11.08 23.27
CA GLN A 13 -1.78 -11.81 22.59
C GLN A 13 -1.11 -12.93 21.80
N ALA A 14 -0.82 -14.02 22.48
CA ALA A 14 -0.34 -15.27 21.93
C ALA A 14 -1.47 -16.27 22.16
N ALA A 15 -1.86 -16.98 21.09
CA ALA A 15 -3.10 -17.71 20.87
C ALA A 15 -4.28 -16.86 20.36
N SER A 16 -5.14 -17.49 19.56
CA SER A 16 -6.32 -16.87 18.93
C SER A 16 -7.48 -16.58 19.89
N PHE A 17 -7.27 -16.77 21.19
CA PHE A 17 -8.24 -16.60 22.26
C PHE A 17 -7.56 -16.08 23.53
N ASP A 18 -8.37 -15.60 24.48
CA ASP A 18 -7.88 -15.08 25.76
C ASP A 18 -7.39 -16.22 26.66
N CYS A 19 -6.07 -16.36 26.81
CA CYS A 19 -5.46 -17.39 27.65
C CYS A 19 -5.87 -17.33 29.13
N GLN A 20 -6.32 -16.18 29.65
CA GLN A 20 -6.85 -16.09 31.01
C GLN A 20 -8.20 -16.81 31.15
N LYS A 21 -8.90 -17.05 30.04
CA LYS A 21 -10.18 -17.74 29.97
C LYS A 21 -10.07 -19.18 29.47
N ALA A 22 -8.86 -19.70 29.32
CA ALA A 22 -8.61 -21.08 28.89
C ALA A 22 -9.25 -22.09 29.86
N ALA A 23 -10.25 -22.83 29.38
CA ALA A 23 -11.07 -23.74 30.18
C ALA A 23 -10.77 -25.23 29.91
N THR A 24 -10.29 -25.55 28.71
CA THR A 24 -10.01 -26.94 28.30
C THR A 24 -8.53 -27.32 28.48
N PRO A 25 -8.19 -28.64 28.61
CA PRO A 25 -6.79 -29.08 28.60
C PRO A 25 -6.03 -28.63 27.35
N THR A 26 -6.68 -28.66 26.19
CA THR A 26 -6.13 -28.18 24.92
C THR A 26 -5.78 -26.70 24.97
N GLU A 27 -6.71 -25.84 25.41
CA GLU A 27 -6.48 -24.40 25.51
C GLU A 27 -5.36 -24.08 26.50
N ARG A 28 -5.33 -24.75 27.66
CA ARG A 28 -4.26 -24.57 28.64
C ARG A 28 -2.89 -24.98 28.09
N ALA A 29 -2.82 -26.07 27.33
CA ALA A 29 -1.58 -26.51 26.70
C ALA A 29 -1.09 -25.52 25.63
N ILE A 30 -1.99 -25.02 24.77
CA ILE A 30 -1.67 -23.98 23.77
C ILE A 30 -1.18 -22.70 24.46
N CYS A 31 -1.81 -22.28 25.56
CA CYS A 31 -1.39 -21.08 26.30
C CYS A 31 -0.09 -21.26 27.09
N ALA A 32 0.24 -22.48 27.51
CA ALA A 32 1.45 -22.76 28.28
C ALA A 32 2.71 -22.89 27.39
N ASP A 33 2.54 -23.16 26.09
CA ASP A 33 3.63 -23.32 25.14
C ASP A 33 3.59 -22.23 24.06
N LYS A 34 4.63 -21.38 24.02
CA LYS A 34 4.70 -20.27 23.08
C LYS A 34 4.68 -20.72 21.61
N ALA A 35 5.31 -21.84 21.26
CA ALA A 35 5.33 -22.31 19.88
C ALA A 35 3.95 -22.83 19.43
N LEU A 36 3.18 -23.46 20.31
CA LEU A 36 1.78 -23.83 20.01
C LEU A 36 0.89 -22.59 19.90
N SER A 37 1.09 -21.64 20.81
CA SER A 37 0.39 -20.36 20.86
C SER A 37 0.56 -19.54 19.56
N ASP A 38 1.79 -19.45 19.06
CA ASP A 38 2.10 -18.74 17.82
C ASP A 38 1.46 -19.42 16.59
N LYS A 39 1.48 -20.77 16.52
CA LYS A 39 0.81 -21.52 15.43
C LYS A 39 -0.71 -21.34 15.48
N ASP A 40 -1.32 -21.33 16.66
CA ASP A 40 -2.77 -21.13 16.82
C ASP A 40 -3.19 -19.73 16.36
N ALA A 41 -2.40 -18.70 16.70
CA ALA A 41 -2.60 -17.33 16.18
C ALA A 41 -2.48 -17.28 14.64
N SER A 42 -1.41 -17.86 14.08
CA SER A 42 -1.18 -17.94 12.63
C SER A 42 -2.32 -18.64 11.89
N ILE A 43 -2.86 -19.74 12.43
CA ILE A 43 -4.02 -20.44 11.87
C ILE A 43 -5.25 -19.54 11.84
N ALA A 44 -5.50 -18.79 12.91
CA ALA A 44 -6.64 -17.87 12.98
C ALA A 44 -6.50 -16.74 11.96
N ASP A 45 -5.32 -16.13 11.84
CA ASP A 45 -5.06 -15.07 10.88
C ASP A 45 -5.24 -15.57 9.43
N ASN A 46 -4.64 -16.71 9.09
CA ASN A 46 -4.78 -17.31 7.76
C ASN A 46 -6.23 -17.70 7.44
N TYR A 47 -6.97 -18.20 8.42
CA TYR A 47 -8.39 -18.50 8.26
C TYR A 47 -9.19 -17.21 7.95
N GLN A 48 -8.95 -16.11 8.68
CA GLN A 48 -9.63 -14.84 8.40
C GLN A 48 -9.25 -14.27 7.03
N GLN A 49 -7.98 -14.34 6.65
CA GLN A 49 -7.54 -13.91 5.33
C GLN A 49 -8.21 -14.72 4.22
N LEU A 50 -8.29 -16.05 4.35
CA LEU A 50 -9.01 -16.91 3.41
C LEU A 50 -10.49 -16.55 3.31
N VAL A 51 -11.17 -16.27 4.43
CA VAL A 51 -12.56 -15.80 4.40
C VAL A 51 -12.71 -14.48 3.63
N ALA A 52 -11.71 -13.60 3.70
CA ALA A 52 -11.73 -12.33 2.98
C ALA A 52 -11.40 -12.44 1.48
N VAL A 53 -10.86 -13.57 1.00
CA VAL A 53 -10.45 -13.74 -0.41
C VAL A 53 -11.09 -14.92 -1.12
N LEU A 54 -11.92 -15.72 -0.45
CA LEU A 54 -12.64 -16.84 -1.06
C LEU A 54 -14.05 -16.42 -1.52
N PRO A 55 -14.58 -17.05 -2.59
CA PRO A 55 -16.00 -16.99 -2.89
C PRO A 55 -16.86 -17.59 -1.76
N GLU A 56 -18.10 -17.12 -1.62
CA GLU A 56 -19.02 -17.54 -0.54
C GLU A 56 -19.24 -19.06 -0.48
N ALA A 57 -19.34 -19.71 -1.64
CA ALA A 57 -19.47 -21.17 -1.72
C ALA A 57 -18.27 -21.89 -1.08
N GLU A 58 -17.06 -21.40 -1.30
CA GLU A 58 -15.83 -21.96 -0.76
C GLU A 58 -15.62 -21.65 0.72
N ILE A 59 -16.12 -20.50 1.20
CA ILE A 59 -16.13 -20.13 2.61
C ILE A 59 -16.94 -21.14 3.43
N ASN A 60 -18.08 -21.61 2.91
CA ASN A 60 -18.91 -22.60 3.61
C ASN A 60 -18.19 -23.95 3.76
N THR A 61 -17.42 -24.35 2.75
CA THR A 61 -16.53 -25.52 2.82
C THR A 61 -15.43 -25.29 3.85
N LEU A 62 -14.72 -24.16 3.79
CA LEU A 62 -13.65 -23.80 4.74
C LEU A 62 -14.14 -23.83 6.20
N ARG A 63 -15.32 -23.28 6.48
CA ARG A 63 -15.95 -23.31 7.81
C ARG A 63 -16.21 -24.72 8.31
N THR A 64 -16.65 -25.61 7.43
CA THR A 64 -16.91 -27.02 7.76
C THR A 64 -15.62 -27.76 8.07
N GLU A 65 -14.60 -27.57 7.24
CA GLU A 65 -13.25 -28.11 7.45
C GLU A 65 -12.65 -27.62 8.77
N GLN A 66 -12.74 -26.31 9.05
CA GLN A 66 -12.21 -25.72 10.28
C GLN A 66 -12.89 -26.31 11.53
N ARG A 67 -14.22 -26.47 11.53
CA ARG A 67 -14.94 -27.12 12.64
C ARG A 67 -14.55 -28.59 12.82
N SER A 68 -14.35 -29.32 11.72
CA SER A 68 -13.89 -30.71 11.77
C SER A 68 -12.48 -30.79 12.37
N TRP A 69 -11.58 -29.93 11.90
CA TRP A 69 -10.22 -29.85 12.41
C TRP A 69 -10.17 -29.48 13.91
N LEU A 70 -11.00 -28.54 14.38
CA LEU A 70 -11.07 -28.20 15.80
C LEU A 70 -11.45 -29.41 16.68
N LYS A 71 -12.32 -30.31 16.19
CA LYS A 71 -12.63 -31.58 16.89
C LYS A 71 -11.42 -32.51 16.93
N GLN A 72 -10.67 -32.61 15.83
CA GLN A 72 -9.44 -33.42 15.76
C GLN A 72 -8.37 -32.88 16.72
N ARG A 73 -8.10 -31.56 16.69
CA ARG A 73 -7.21 -30.87 17.63
C ARG A 73 -7.59 -31.13 19.09
N ASN A 74 -8.88 -30.99 19.43
CA ASN A 74 -9.33 -31.18 20.80
C ASN A 74 -9.28 -32.65 21.25
N SER A 75 -9.27 -33.61 20.32
CA SER A 75 -9.13 -35.04 20.66
C SER A 75 -7.74 -35.40 21.23
N CYS A 76 -6.72 -34.55 21.03
CA CYS A 76 -5.40 -34.68 21.65
C CYS A 76 -5.46 -34.69 23.19
N ALA A 77 -6.51 -34.11 23.81
CA ALA A 77 -6.72 -34.17 25.26
C ALA A 77 -7.08 -35.56 25.78
N GLY A 78 -7.32 -36.55 24.91
CA GLY A 78 -7.60 -37.93 25.28
C GLY A 78 -6.41 -38.69 25.87
N ASP A 79 -5.18 -38.22 25.63
CA ASP A 79 -3.96 -38.75 26.22
C ASP A 79 -3.05 -37.60 26.69
N SER A 80 -2.96 -37.41 28.00
CA SER A 80 -2.15 -36.34 28.59
C SER A 80 -0.65 -36.51 28.32
N ALA A 81 -0.17 -37.74 28.10
CA ALA A 81 1.25 -37.99 27.87
C ALA A 81 1.72 -37.50 26.48
N SER A 82 0.82 -37.43 25.51
CA SER A 82 1.09 -37.02 24.12
C SER A 82 0.44 -35.70 23.73
N LEU A 83 -0.23 -34.99 24.66
CA LEU A 83 -0.99 -33.77 24.38
C LEU A 83 -0.20 -32.74 23.55
N ASN A 84 0.99 -32.34 23.99
CA ASN A 84 1.75 -31.29 23.31
C ASN A 84 2.26 -31.73 21.93
N SER A 85 2.74 -32.97 21.77
CA SER A 85 3.21 -33.47 20.47
C SER A 85 2.06 -33.67 19.48
N CYS A 86 0.91 -34.14 19.97
CA CYS A 86 -0.32 -34.22 19.17
C CYS A 86 -0.78 -32.83 18.72
N LEU A 87 -0.81 -31.83 19.63
CA LEU A 87 -1.18 -30.46 19.28
C LEU A 87 -0.22 -29.83 18.28
N ASP A 88 1.09 -29.99 18.48
CA ASP A 88 2.10 -29.49 17.55
C ASP A 88 1.88 -30.03 16.13
N GLN A 89 1.63 -31.34 16.01
CA GLN A 89 1.32 -31.98 14.73
C GLN A 89 0.02 -31.43 14.12
N GLN A 90 -1.07 -31.33 14.89
CA GLN A 90 -2.36 -30.86 14.39
C GLN A 90 -2.33 -29.39 13.95
N LEU A 91 -1.62 -28.53 14.70
CA LEU A 91 -1.45 -27.12 14.37
C LEU A 91 -0.56 -26.95 13.12
N THR A 92 0.59 -27.63 13.08
CA THR A 92 1.51 -27.56 11.92
C THR A 92 0.83 -27.99 10.62
N LEU A 93 0.07 -29.10 10.64
CA LEU A 93 -0.65 -29.58 9.46
C LEU A 93 -1.72 -28.57 9.00
N ARG A 94 -2.43 -27.94 9.93
CA ARG A 94 -3.48 -26.98 9.56
C ARG A 94 -2.92 -25.67 9.05
N GLU A 95 -1.89 -25.15 9.71
CA GLU A 95 -1.17 -23.96 9.26
C GLU A 95 -0.67 -24.15 7.82
N GLY A 96 0.02 -25.27 7.54
CA GLY A 96 0.47 -25.59 6.19
C GLY A 96 -0.67 -25.70 5.17
N ALA A 97 -1.79 -26.33 5.54
CA ALA A 97 -2.95 -26.45 4.65
C ALA A 97 -3.63 -25.11 4.33
N LEU A 98 -3.75 -24.20 5.32
CA LEU A 98 -4.32 -22.87 5.10
C LEU A 98 -3.38 -21.99 4.27
N ASN A 99 -2.08 -21.98 4.60
CA ASN A 99 -1.06 -21.24 3.86
C ASN A 99 -1.02 -21.65 2.37
N ALA A 100 -1.06 -22.95 2.08
CA ALA A 100 -1.06 -23.46 0.71
C ALA A 100 -2.30 -23.02 -0.10
N ARG A 101 -3.41 -22.73 0.57
CA ARG A 101 -4.66 -22.27 -0.08
C ARG A 101 -4.71 -20.75 -0.24
N LEU A 102 -4.04 -19.99 0.63
CA LEU A 102 -4.16 -18.53 0.68
C LEU A 102 -3.67 -17.85 -0.60
N HIS A 103 -2.46 -18.17 -1.07
CA HIS A 103 -1.90 -17.56 -2.28
C HIS A 103 -2.76 -17.82 -3.54
N PRO A 104 -3.19 -19.06 -3.84
CA PRO A 104 -4.12 -19.29 -4.96
C PRO A 104 -5.44 -18.52 -4.84
N ALA A 105 -6.00 -18.40 -3.63
CA ALA A 105 -7.25 -17.68 -3.42
C ALA A 105 -7.10 -16.16 -3.65
N GLN A 106 -6.00 -15.58 -3.17
CA GLN A 106 -5.63 -14.19 -3.46
C GLN A 106 -5.46 -13.97 -4.98
N ALA A 107 -4.71 -14.85 -5.64
CA ALA A 107 -4.49 -14.79 -7.09
C ALA A 107 -5.80 -14.91 -7.89
N ALA A 108 -6.76 -15.71 -7.44
CA ALA A 108 -8.06 -15.84 -8.08
C ALA A 108 -8.88 -14.53 -8.01
N LEU A 109 -8.92 -13.89 -6.83
CA LEU A 109 -9.57 -12.57 -6.69
C LEU A 109 -8.85 -11.49 -7.52
N ASP A 110 -7.52 -11.50 -7.52
CA ASP A 110 -6.70 -10.59 -8.33
C ASP A 110 -6.95 -10.74 -9.83
N ALA A 111 -7.10 -11.98 -10.30
CA ALA A 111 -7.43 -12.25 -11.69
C ALA A 111 -8.79 -11.65 -12.08
N VAL A 112 -9.80 -11.70 -11.19
CA VAL A 112 -11.08 -11.02 -11.40
C VAL A 112 -10.88 -9.51 -11.51
N ILE A 113 -10.13 -8.91 -10.59
CA ILE A 113 -9.86 -7.47 -10.57
C ILE A 113 -9.11 -7.01 -11.84
N ALA A 114 -8.13 -7.79 -12.29
CA ALA A 114 -7.33 -7.50 -13.47
C ALA A 114 -8.16 -7.45 -14.77
N THR A 115 -9.36 -8.04 -14.80
CA THR A 115 -10.27 -8.00 -15.95
C THR A 115 -11.21 -6.78 -15.97
N ILE A 116 -11.27 -5.99 -14.89
CA ILE A 116 -12.11 -4.78 -14.82
C ILE A 116 -11.88 -3.84 -16.02
N PRO A 117 -10.65 -3.65 -16.52
CA PRO A 117 -10.45 -2.79 -17.67
C PRO A 117 -11.12 -3.24 -18.96
N THR A 118 -11.27 -4.54 -19.17
CA THR A 118 -11.72 -5.13 -20.44
C THR A 118 -13.15 -5.65 -20.36
N THR A 119 -13.58 -6.21 -19.23
CA THR A 119 -14.91 -6.83 -19.06
C THR A 119 -15.59 -6.42 -17.74
N PRO A 120 -15.82 -5.12 -17.48
CA PRO A 120 -16.24 -4.62 -16.17
C PRO A 120 -17.56 -5.21 -15.65
N ALA A 121 -18.54 -5.46 -16.53
CA ALA A 121 -19.81 -6.08 -16.14
C ALA A 121 -19.63 -7.53 -15.67
N GLN A 122 -18.76 -8.30 -16.35
CA GLN A 122 -18.44 -9.67 -15.94
C GLN A 122 -17.63 -9.69 -14.65
N SER A 123 -16.66 -8.78 -14.49
CA SER A 123 -15.91 -8.63 -13.24
C SER A 123 -16.85 -8.29 -12.08
N ALA A 124 -17.83 -7.40 -12.27
CA ALA A 124 -18.84 -7.10 -11.26
C ALA A 124 -19.65 -8.35 -10.85
N ILE A 125 -20.08 -9.18 -11.82
CA ILE A 125 -20.75 -10.46 -11.53
C ILE A 125 -19.86 -11.36 -10.68
N GLN A 126 -18.58 -11.49 -11.03
CA GLN A 126 -17.65 -12.33 -10.28
C GLN A 126 -17.38 -11.81 -8.87
N LEU A 127 -17.15 -10.50 -8.71
CA LEU A 127 -16.90 -9.86 -7.41
C LEU A 127 -18.06 -10.05 -6.42
N ARG A 128 -19.31 -10.14 -6.89
CA ARG A 128 -20.47 -10.44 -6.04
C ARG A 128 -20.38 -11.78 -5.32
N HIS A 129 -19.62 -12.75 -5.87
CA HIS A 129 -19.41 -14.02 -5.19
C HIS A 129 -18.46 -13.91 -4.00
N TYR A 130 -17.71 -12.82 -3.86
CA TYR A 130 -16.80 -12.55 -2.75
C TYR A 130 -17.47 -11.68 -1.68
N SER A 131 -18.65 -12.09 -1.21
CA SER A 131 -19.52 -11.29 -0.32
C SER A 131 -18.90 -10.91 1.03
N SER A 132 -17.91 -11.68 1.51
CA SER A 132 -17.15 -11.39 2.73
C SER A 132 -15.84 -10.63 2.50
N SER A 133 -15.53 -10.25 1.25
CA SER A 133 -14.28 -9.56 0.90
C SER A 133 -14.43 -8.04 0.95
N PRO A 134 -13.71 -7.34 1.87
CA PRO A 134 -13.68 -5.88 1.87
C PRO A 134 -13.09 -5.31 0.57
N LEU A 135 -12.12 -6.01 -0.02
CA LEU A 135 -11.49 -5.63 -1.28
C LEU A 135 -12.48 -5.72 -2.45
N ALA A 136 -13.21 -6.84 -2.57
CA ALA A 136 -14.24 -6.97 -3.60
C ALA A 136 -15.34 -5.91 -3.43
N ALA A 137 -15.72 -5.62 -2.19
CA ALA A 137 -16.67 -4.58 -1.87
C ALA A 137 -16.18 -3.18 -2.34
N ALA A 138 -14.94 -2.80 -2.03
CA ALA A 138 -14.37 -1.54 -2.52
C ALA A 138 -14.32 -1.47 -4.05
N TRP A 139 -14.02 -2.57 -4.74
CA TRP A 139 -14.08 -2.64 -6.19
C TRP A 139 -15.49 -2.50 -6.77
N LEU A 140 -16.53 -3.01 -6.08
CA LEU A 140 -17.92 -2.76 -6.47
C LEU A 140 -18.29 -1.27 -6.32
N VAL A 141 -17.79 -0.58 -5.29
CA VAL A 141 -17.95 0.88 -5.15
C VAL A 141 -17.23 1.61 -6.29
N TYR A 142 -16.00 1.22 -6.62
CA TYR A 142 -15.25 1.76 -7.76
C TYR A 142 -16.01 1.56 -9.08
N LEU A 143 -16.51 0.35 -9.33
CA LEU A 143 -17.26 0.01 -10.54
C LEU A 143 -18.53 0.86 -10.66
N HIS A 144 -19.27 1.06 -9.56
CA HIS A 144 -20.45 1.93 -9.56
C HIS A 144 -20.10 3.39 -9.86
N GLN A 145 -19.05 3.93 -9.21
CA GLN A 145 -18.66 5.33 -9.35
C GLN A 145 -18.13 5.65 -10.75
N PHE A 146 -17.22 4.82 -11.26
CA PHE A 146 -16.43 5.15 -12.45
C PHE A 146 -16.82 4.39 -13.71
N ILE A 147 -17.58 3.30 -13.59
CA ILE A 147 -17.93 2.43 -14.73
C ILE A 147 -19.43 2.10 -14.69
N PRO A 148 -20.32 3.04 -15.10
CA PRO A 148 -21.77 2.81 -15.06
C PRO A 148 -22.23 1.57 -15.83
N THR A 149 -21.48 1.14 -16.84
CA THR A 149 -21.73 -0.08 -17.63
C THR A 149 -21.43 -1.38 -16.88
N SER A 150 -20.89 -1.32 -15.66
CA SER A 150 -20.65 -2.49 -14.80
C SER A 150 -21.93 -3.16 -14.30
N GLY A 151 -23.05 -2.44 -14.31
CA GLY A 151 -24.32 -2.92 -13.79
C GLY A 151 -24.37 -3.02 -12.26
N VAL A 152 -23.45 -2.37 -11.53
CA VAL A 152 -23.53 -2.23 -10.06
C VAL A 152 -24.54 -1.14 -9.72
N SER A 153 -25.60 -1.50 -9.01
CA SER A 153 -26.65 -0.56 -8.60
C SER A 153 -26.21 0.34 -7.44
N GLN A 154 -26.88 1.48 -7.25
CA GLN A 154 -26.62 2.37 -6.11
C GLN A 154 -26.79 1.67 -4.75
N GLN A 155 -27.84 0.84 -4.60
CA GLN A 155 -28.10 0.10 -3.36
C GLN A 155 -27.03 -0.98 -3.12
N GLU A 156 -26.50 -1.59 -4.17
CA GLU A 156 -25.38 -2.52 -4.08
C GLU A 156 -24.10 -1.79 -3.67
N ALA A 157 -23.77 -0.67 -4.32
CA ALA A 157 -22.62 0.15 -3.99
C ALA A 157 -22.65 0.66 -2.54
N GLN A 158 -23.82 1.10 -2.04
CA GLN A 158 -23.94 1.55 -0.65
C GLN A 158 -23.68 0.44 0.36
N ARG A 159 -24.17 -0.79 0.08
CA ARG A 159 -23.89 -1.95 0.93
C ARG A 159 -22.41 -2.31 0.89
N ALA A 160 -21.80 -2.30 -0.29
CA ALA A 160 -20.39 -2.58 -0.47
C ALA A 160 -19.50 -1.53 0.23
N GLU A 161 -19.85 -0.24 0.14
CA GLU A 161 -19.17 0.84 0.86
C GLU A 161 -19.22 0.62 2.37
N ASN A 162 -20.39 0.26 2.93
CA ASN A 162 -20.53 -0.02 4.35
C ASN A 162 -19.67 -1.22 4.79
N THR A 163 -19.62 -2.28 3.99
CA THR A 163 -18.76 -3.45 4.25
C THR A 163 -17.28 -3.06 4.29
N ALA A 164 -16.80 -2.31 3.30
CA ALA A 164 -15.41 -1.88 3.23
C ALA A 164 -15.02 -0.95 4.39
N ILE A 165 -15.87 0.03 4.73
CA ILE A 165 -15.65 0.94 5.85
C ILE A 165 -15.64 0.20 7.19
N ALA A 166 -16.58 -0.74 7.40
CA ALA A 166 -16.63 -1.53 8.62
C ALA A 166 -15.36 -2.36 8.81
N ALA A 167 -14.83 -2.94 7.73
CA ALA A 167 -13.58 -3.69 7.77
C ALA A 167 -12.38 -2.79 8.10
N ILE A 168 -12.27 -1.62 7.48
CA ILE A 168 -11.22 -0.63 7.81
C ILE A 168 -11.34 -0.23 9.28
N THR A 169 -12.54 0.06 9.77
CA THR A 169 -12.77 0.48 11.16
C THR A 169 -12.41 -0.61 12.17
N ALA A 170 -12.70 -1.87 11.84
CA ALA A 170 -12.37 -3.01 12.70
C ALA A 170 -10.86 -3.28 12.79
N GLN A 171 -10.12 -3.06 11.70
CA GLN A 171 -8.67 -3.32 11.64
C GLN A 171 -7.83 -2.10 12.04
N ASP A 172 -8.27 -0.90 11.67
CA ASP A 172 -7.51 0.34 11.79
C ASP A 172 -8.42 1.56 11.97
N SER A 173 -8.71 1.87 13.23
CA SER A 173 -9.54 3.03 13.60
C SER A 173 -8.97 4.38 13.15
N PHE A 174 -7.64 4.51 12.96
CA PHE A 174 -7.01 5.75 12.52
C PHE A 174 -7.17 5.94 11.01
N ALA A 175 -6.96 4.89 10.21
CA ALA A 175 -7.28 4.95 8.78
C ALA A 175 -8.78 5.24 8.56
N ALA A 176 -9.65 4.64 9.38
CA ALA A 176 -11.08 4.92 9.33
C ALA A 176 -11.42 6.38 9.65
N SER A 177 -10.74 7.03 10.61
CA SER A 177 -10.98 8.44 10.91
C SER A 177 -10.55 9.35 9.75
N ILE A 178 -9.39 9.06 9.13
CA ILE A 178 -8.94 9.81 7.93
C ILE A 178 -9.99 9.71 6.83
N LEU A 179 -10.46 8.50 6.50
CA LEU A 179 -11.49 8.32 5.47
C LEU A 179 -12.79 9.07 5.81
N GLN A 180 -13.19 9.07 7.08
CA GLN A 180 -14.38 9.79 7.52
C GLN A 180 -14.22 11.30 7.37
N ASP A 181 -13.06 11.85 7.71
CA ASP A 181 -12.78 13.27 7.61
C ASP A 181 -12.69 13.71 6.15
N THR A 182 -11.99 12.95 5.29
CA THR A 182 -11.96 13.14 3.83
C THR A 182 -13.36 13.16 3.23
N ARG A 183 -14.27 12.27 3.67
CA ARG A 183 -15.67 12.25 3.19
C ARG A 183 -16.52 13.43 3.65
N LYS A 184 -16.13 14.10 4.74
CA LYS A 184 -16.84 15.27 5.29
C LYS A 184 -16.29 16.59 4.74
N ASP A 185 -15.07 16.61 4.23
CA ASP A 185 -14.47 17.81 3.67
C ASP A 185 -15.23 18.24 2.40
N PRO A 186 -15.85 19.44 2.38
CA PRO A 186 -16.55 19.93 1.21
C PRO A 186 -15.64 20.18 0.00
N LYS A 187 -14.32 20.21 0.18
CA LYS A 187 -13.33 20.35 -0.89
C LYS A 187 -12.97 19.02 -1.56
N THR A 188 -13.20 17.90 -0.88
CA THR A 188 -12.91 16.56 -1.41
C THR A 188 -14.04 16.10 -2.33
N SER A 189 -13.65 15.64 -3.53
CA SER A 189 -14.62 15.07 -4.47
C SER A 189 -15.08 13.67 -4.03
N ARG A 190 -16.27 13.24 -4.50
CA ARG A 190 -16.73 11.87 -4.29
C ARG A 190 -15.76 10.84 -4.89
N ASP A 191 -15.14 11.18 -6.03
CA ASP A 191 -14.16 10.33 -6.72
C ASP A 191 -12.95 10.07 -5.84
N GLU A 192 -12.37 11.12 -5.27
CA GLU A 192 -11.24 11.04 -4.35
C GLU A 192 -11.57 10.20 -3.11
N ALA A 193 -12.75 10.40 -2.51
CA ALA A 193 -13.19 9.60 -1.37
C ALA A 193 -13.38 8.11 -1.70
N VAL A 194 -13.91 7.77 -2.89
CA VAL A 194 -14.03 6.38 -3.35
C VAL A 194 -12.65 5.77 -3.62
N LEU A 195 -11.73 6.53 -4.20
CA LEU A 195 -10.36 6.09 -4.45
C LEU A 195 -9.57 5.93 -3.15
N MET A 196 -9.82 6.76 -2.13
CA MET A 196 -9.25 6.62 -0.79
C MET A 196 -9.74 5.34 -0.10
N LEU A 197 -11.05 5.05 -0.18
CA LEU A 197 -11.61 3.78 0.30
C LEU A 197 -10.93 2.59 -0.40
N LEU A 198 -10.81 2.63 -1.72
CA LEU A 198 -10.14 1.58 -2.50
C LEU A 198 -8.69 1.42 -2.07
N ARG A 199 -7.94 2.53 -1.98
CA ARG A 199 -6.57 2.57 -1.50
C ARG A 199 -6.41 1.87 -0.13
N MET A 200 -7.20 2.25 0.86
CA MET A 200 -7.10 1.67 2.21
C MET A 200 -7.43 0.17 2.23
N THR A 201 -8.42 -0.27 1.44
CA THR A 201 -8.70 -1.71 1.33
C THR A 201 -7.59 -2.48 0.63
N ILE A 202 -6.88 -1.88 -0.33
CA ILE A 202 -5.70 -2.49 -0.97
C ILE A 202 -4.56 -2.64 0.05
N GLU A 203 -4.32 -1.63 0.90
CA GLU A 203 -3.31 -1.68 1.97
C GLU A 203 -3.57 -2.84 2.96
N MET A 204 -4.83 -3.04 3.37
CA MET A 204 -5.22 -4.15 4.25
C MET A 204 -4.95 -5.54 3.64
N ASN A 205 -4.82 -5.62 2.31
CA ASN A 205 -4.69 -6.87 1.58
C ASN A 205 -3.23 -7.17 1.14
N GLY A 206 -2.25 -6.32 1.46
CA GLY A 206 -0.83 -6.64 1.29
C GLY A 206 -0.34 -6.78 -0.16
N TYR A 207 -0.83 -5.94 -1.08
CA TYR A 207 -0.23 -5.82 -2.42
C TYR A 207 1.21 -5.31 -2.34
N GLY A 208 2.13 -5.90 -3.13
CA GLY A 208 3.53 -5.46 -3.18
C GLY A 208 4.54 -6.33 -2.43
N ALA A 209 4.15 -7.48 -1.89
CA ALA A 209 5.07 -8.59 -1.62
C ALA A 209 5.61 -9.16 -2.95
N GLU A 210 6.79 -9.78 -2.95
CA GLU A 210 7.48 -10.28 -4.18
C GLU A 210 6.57 -11.12 -5.09
N ASP A 211 5.50 -11.73 -4.54
CA ASP A 211 4.63 -12.69 -5.22
C ASP A 211 3.21 -12.20 -5.58
N ARG A 212 2.81 -10.95 -5.26
CA ARG A 212 1.45 -10.44 -5.56
C ARG A 212 1.47 -9.21 -6.47
N PRO A 213 1.03 -9.31 -7.75
CA PRO A 213 1.11 -8.22 -8.70
C PRO A 213 0.14 -7.07 -8.40
N TYR A 214 0.52 -5.85 -8.74
CA TYR A 214 -0.34 -4.67 -8.63
C TYR A 214 -1.43 -4.65 -9.72
N VAL A 215 -2.55 -5.34 -9.48
CA VAL A 215 -3.67 -5.41 -10.45
C VAL A 215 -4.49 -4.11 -10.55
N HIS A 216 -4.29 -3.16 -9.61
CA HIS A 216 -5.00 -1.88 -9.59
C HIS A 216 -4.34 -0.79 -10.44
N CYS A 217 -3.18 -1.01 -11.05
CA CYS A 217 -2.41 0.07 -11.71
C CYS A 217 -3.17 0.81 -12.81
N PHE A 218 -4.15 0.17 -13.45
CA PHE A 218 -4.99 0.83 -14.45
C PHE A 218 -5.79 2.01 -13.88
N VAL A 219 -6.01 2.05 -12.56
CA VAL A 219 -6.76 3.12 -11.88
C VAL A 219 -6.09 4.47 -12.11
N PHE A 220 -4.77 4.55 -12.03
CA PHE A 220 -4.02 5.79 -12.23
C PHE A 220 -4.21 6.36 -13.64
N ALA A 221 -4.12 5.51 -14.66
CA ALA A 221 -4.31 5.93 -16.05
C ALA A 221 -5.76 6.36 -16.35
N ARG A 222 -6.74 5.83 -15.62
CA ARG A 222 -8.17 6.14 -15.84
C ARG A 222 -8.66 7.34 -15.05
N GLN A 223 -8.23 7.49 -13.80
CA GLN A 223 -8.75 8.49 -12.87
C GLN A 223 -7.81 9.67 -12.64
N GLY A 224 -6.59 9.62 -13.19
CA GLY A 224 -5.67 10.75 -13.21
C GLY A 224 -5.40 11.32 -11.82
N ASP A 225 -5.55 12.63 -11.69
CA ASP A 225 -5.16 13.41 -10.50
C ASP A 225 -5.84 12.90 -9.23
N ALA A 226 -7.12 12.52 -9.29
CA ALA A 226 -7.83 11.97 -8.13
C ALA A 226 -7.19 10.66 -7.64
N ALA A 227 -6.67 9.81 -8.54
CA ALA A 227 -5.94 8.60 -8.15
C ALA A 227 -4.54 8.91 -7.63
N TYR A 228 -3.82 9.85 -8.25
CA TYR A 228 -2.49 10.25 -7.77
C TYR A 228 -2.54 10.87 -6.36
N GLN A 229 -3.60 11.64 -6.06
CA GLN A 229 -3.85 12.20 -4.73
C GLN A 229 -4.24 11.10 -3.74
N ALA A 230 -5.27 10.29 -4.05
CA ALA A 230 -5.76 9.27 -3.14
C ALA A 230 -4.73 8.18 -2.81
N PHE A 231 -3.83 7.86 -3.75
CA PHE A 231 -2.76 6.89 -3.54
C PHE A 231 -1.41 7.55 -3.18
N GLY A 232 -1.40 8.84 -2.91
CA GLY A 232 -0.22 9.54 -2.46
C GLY A 232 0.17 9.28 -1.01
N PRO A 233 0.99 10.17 -0.44
CA PRO A 233 1.23 10.24 0.99
C PRO A 233 -0.09 10.47 1.72
N LEU A 234 -0.32 9.74 2.80
CA LEU A 234 -1.59 9.78 3.54
C LEU A 234 -1.40 9.91 5.05
N TYR A 235 -0.42 9.21 5.61
CA TYR A 235 -0.32 9.05 7.05
C TYR A 235 0.69 9.99 7.72
N GLY A 236 1.63 10.57 6.96
CA GLY A 236 2.73 11.35 7.53
C GLY A 236 3.65 10.49 8.41
N SER A 237 3.79 9.21 8.10
CA SER A 237 4.52 8.25 8.95
C SER A 237 5.11 7.09 8.15
N SER A 238 5.79 6.16 8.83
CA SER A 238 6.36 4.96 8.22
C SER A 238 5.34 4.11 7.45
N ARG A 239 4.05 4.25 7.73
CA ARG A 239 2.96 3.60 6.97
C ARG A 239 2.97 3.96 5.49
N ASP A 240 3.41 5.17 5.12
CA ASP A 240 3.49 5.61 3.73
C ASP A 240 4.53 4.83 2.91
N SER A 241 5.46 4.11 3.57
CA SER A 241 6.38 3.19 2.89
C SER A 241 5.65 2.04 2.18
N SER A 242 4.53 1.59 2.75
CA SER A 242 3.69 0.50 2.22
C SER A 242 2.57 1.00 1.31
N ALA A 243 2.62 2.28 0.90
CA ALA A 243 1.67 2.83 -0.06
C ALA A 243 1.61 1.95 -1.32
N PRO A 244 0.43 1.42 -1.73
CA PRO A 244 0.22 0.65 -2.96
C PRO A 244 0.33 1.52 -4.22
N ILE A 245 1.48 2.14 -4.41
CA ILE A 245 1.84 2.91 -5.60
C ILE A 245 2.54 1.96 -6.56
N CYS A 246 1.98 1.84 -7.76
CA CYS A 246 2.56 1.02 -8.83
C CYS A 246 3.96 1.50 -9.22
N PRO A 247 4.84 0.58 -9.66
CA PRO A 247 6.15 0.98 -10.14
C PRO A 247 6.03 1.85 -11.41
N PRO A 248 6.98 2.78 -11.64
CA PRO A 248 7.04 3.53 -12.88
C PRO A 248 7.22 2.61 -14.08
N GLN A 249 6.58 2.96 -15.19
CA GLN A 249 6.48 2.12 -16.38
C GLN A 249 7.59 2.45 -17.41
N GLY A 250 8.01 1.48 -18.21
CA GLY A 250 8.94 1.69 -19.34
C GLY A 250 10.37 2.10 -18.97
N GLY A 251 10.79 1.97 -17.70
CA GLY A 251 12.20 2.03 -17.32
C GLY A 251 12.88 3.41 -17.40
N LEU A 252 12.14 4.51 -17.54
CA LEU A 252 12.70 5.88 -17.58
C LEU A 252 13.72 6.15 -16.46
N PHE A 253 13.31 5.95 -15.21
CA PHE A 253 14.14 6.19 -14.03
C PHE A 253 15.25 5.15 -13.80
N LYS A 254 15.33 4.11 -14.65
CA LYS A 254 16.43 3.13 -14.65
C LYS A 254 17.57 3.52 -15.59
N GLN A 255 17.36 4.50 -16.47
CA GLN A 255 18.38 4.98 -17.39
C GLN A 255 19.54 5.65 -16.64
N GLU A 256 20.73 5.59 -17.24
CA GLU A 256 21.96 6.06 -16.61
C GLU A 256 21.90 7.55 -16.24
N ALA A 257 21.32 8.41 -17.09
CA ALA A 257 21.17 9.83 -16.79
C ALA A 257 20.36 10.09 -15.50
N TRP A 258 19.25 9.37 -15.31
CA TRP A 258 18.44 9.45 -14.09
C TRP A 258 19.15 8.86 -12.87
N ARG A 259 19.90 7.76 -13.05
CA ARG A 259 20.73 7.20 -11.98
C ARG A 259 21.79 8.19 -11.52
N GLN A 260 22.46 8.86 -12.45
CA GLN A 260 23.48 9.86 -12.14
C GLN A 260 22.89 11.05 -11.39
N LEU A 261 21.77 11.62 -11.87
CA LEU A 261 21.10 12.72 -11.19
C LEU A 261 20.69 12.36 -9.76
N ARG A 262 20.03 11.20 -9.57
CA ARG A 262 19.63 10.71 -8.24
C ARG A 262 20.81 10.45 -7.31
N ASN A 263 21.91 9.90 -7.82
CA ASN A 263 23.09 9.64 -7.01
C ASN A 263 23.68 10.93 -6.43
N GLN A 264 23.53 12.09 -7.11
CA GLN A 264 24.03 13.36 -6.57
C GLN A 264 23.26 13.85 -5.35
N LEU A 265 22.01 13.45 -5.18
CA LEU A 265 21.17 13.88 -4.06
C LEU A 265 21.16 12.88 -2.89
N THR A 266 21.67 11.66 -3.08
CA THR A 266 21.66 10.62 -2.05
C THR A 266 22.37 11.03 -0.76
N ALA A 267 23.55 11.65 -0.85
CA ALA A 267 24.30 12.08 0.33
C ALA A 267 23.62 13.23 1.10
N PRO A 268 23.22 14.36 0.47
CA PRO A 268 22.54 15.44 1.19
C PRO A 268 21.20 14.99 1.78
N GLU A 269 20.41 14.17 1.07
CA GLU A 269 19.17 13.59 1.63
C GLU A 269 19.43 12.71 2.86
N SER A 270 20.48 11.89 2.80
CA SER A 270 20.85 11.01 3.92
C SER A 270 21.30 11.82 5.13
N ALA A 271 21.99 12.95 4.92
CA ALA A 271 22.46 13.82 5.99
C ALA A 271 21.29 14.42 6.80
N VAL A 272 20.17 14.76 6.15
CA VAL A 272 19.00 15.36 6.81
C VAL A 272 17.92 14.33 7.20
N SER A 273 18.02 13.08 6.75
CA SER A 273 16.97 12.06 6.91
C SER A 273 16.65 11.68 8.35
N ALA A 274 17.60 11.87 9.27
CA ALA A 274 17.35 11.65 10.70
C ALA A 274 16.41 12.71 11.28
N ASN A 275 16.52 13.97 10.84
CA ASN A 275 15.71 15.09 11.31
C ASN A 275 14.23 14.93 10.90
N ALA A 276 13.99 14.36 9.72
CA ALA A 276 12.65 14.08 9.22
C ALA A 276 11.89 13.01 10.05
N GLY A 277 12.58 12.17 10.83
CA GLY A 277 11.94 11.07 11.56
C GLY A 277 11.13 10.15 10.64
N THR A 278 9.88 9.85 11.01
CA THR A 278 8.98 9.00 10.21
C THR A 278 8.24 9.78 9.11
N ILE A 279 8.28 11.11 9.09
CA ILE A 279 7.57 11.89 8.06
C ILE A 279 8.21 11.75 6.68
N ARG A 280 9.51 11.43 6.61
CA ARG A 280 10.23 11.18 5.34
C ARG A 280 9.55 10.17 4.43
N PHE A 281 8.84 9.19 5.00
CA PHE A 281 8.15 8.17 4.22
C PHE A 281 6.98 8.75 3.43
N ALA A 282 6.39 9.86 3.88
CA ALA A 282 5.44 10.63 3.10
C ALA A 282 6.13 11.25 1.87
N SER A 283 7.28 11.91 2.03
CA SER A 283 8.07 12.42 0.90
C SER A 283 8.45 11.31 -0.08
N PHE A 284 8.85 10.14 0.41
CA PHE A 284 9.18 8.99 -0.45
C PHE A 284 7.96 8.46 -1.23
N ALA A 285 6.77 8.46 -0.62
CA ALA A 285 5.53 8.14 -1.32
C ALA A 285 5.19 9.19 -2.39
N ALA A 286 5.41 10.48 -2.11
CA ALA A 286 5.22 11.57 -3.07
C ALA A 286 6.15 11.40 -4.28
N TRP A 287 7.42 11.08 -4.06
CA TRP A 287 8.40 10.83 -5.12
C TRP A 287 7.99 9.63 -5.98
N ARG A 288 7.46 8.56 -5.37
CA ARG A 288 6.94 7.40 -6.09
C ARG A 288 5.70 7.75 -6.94
N ILE A 289 4.79 8.57 -6.43
CA ILE A 289 3.65 9.08 -7.20
C ILE A 289 4.12 9.89 -8.41
N LEU A 290 5.05 10.83 -8.21
CA LEU A 290 5.58 11.65 -9.29
C LEU A 290 6.22 10.78 -10.38
N ALA A 291 7.03 9.80 -9.99
CA ALA A 291 7.67 8.87 -10.94
C ALA A 291 6.65 8.02 -11.71
N LEU A 292 5.60 7.53 -11.03
CA LEU A 292 4.51 6.82 -11.67
C LEU A 292 3.76 7.73 -12.65
N ARG A 293 3.40 8.95 -12.24
CA ARG A 293 2.70 9.93 -13.07
C ARG A 293 3.50 10.32 -14.31
N ALA A 294 4.80 10.58 -14.15
CA ALA A 294 5.71 10.91 -15.24
C ALA A 294 5.79 9.80 -16.31
N THR A 295 5.66 8.54 -15.90
CA THR A 295 5.75 7.41 -16.83
C THR A 295 4.41 6.92 -17.36
N LEU A 296 3.32 7.15 -16.64
CA LEU A 296 1.99 6.65 -16.99
C LEU A 296 1.09 7.71 -17.64
N SER A 297 1.18 8.96 -17.18
CA SER A 297 0.38 10.09 -17.67
C SER A 297 1.26 11.31 -17.99
N PRO A 298 2.30 11.17 -18.84
CA PRO A 298 3.23 12.26 -19.12
C PRO A 298 2.58 13.50 -19.74
N GLN A 299 1.37 13.39 -20.31
CA GLN A 299 0.66 14.55 -20.87
C GLN A 299 0.31 15.59 -19.80
N SER A 300 0.20 15.18 -18.53
CA SER A 300 -0.06 16.12 -17.43
C SER A 300 1.08 17.12 -17.23
N PHE A 301 2.28 16.83 -17.75
CA PHE A 301 3.46 17.69 -17.64
C PHE A 301 3.64 18.64 -18.83
N LEU A 302 2.69 18.71 -19.77
CA LEU A 302 2.74 19.70 -20.85
C LEU A 302 2.41 21.11 -20.36
N LYS A 303 1.78 21.22 -19.20
CA LYS A 303 1.51 22.49 -18.52
C LYS A 303 2.44 22.62 -17.32
N SER A 304 2.86 23.84 -17.02
CA SER A 304 3.57 24.15 -15.78
C SER A 304 2.65 23.93 -14.58
N GLU A 305 3.25 23.57 -13.44
CA GLU A 305 2.49 23.45 -12.20
C GLU A 305 1.86 24.78 -11.79
N GLN A 306 0.66 24.67 -11.25
CA GLN A 306 -0.05 25.82 -10.71
C GLN A 306 0.50 26.24 -9.35
N ASP A 307 1.12 25.30 -8.63
CA ASP A 307 1.78 25.53 -7.35
C ASP A 307 3.12 26.29 -7.55
N PRO A 308 3.25 27.54 -7.08
CA PRO A 308 4.47 28.32 -7.22
C PRO A 308 5.70 27.69 -6.55
N GLU A 309 5.53 26.97 -5.43
CA GLU A 309 6.62 26.32 -4.70
C GLU A 309 7.27 25.22 -5.55
N GLN A 310 6.43 24.43 -6.22
CA GLN A 310 6.88 23.38 -7.14
C GLN A 310 7.32 23.92 -8.51
N ASN A 311 7.08 25.21 -8.79
CA ASN A 311 7.40 25.87 -10.04
C ASN A 311 8.70 26.72 -9.97
N GLY A 312 9.43 26.70 -8.87
CA GLY A 312 10.76 27.33 -8.77
C GLY A 312 11.78 26.71 -9.74
N ASP A 313 12.80 27.47 -10.18
CA ASP A 313 13.91 26.92 -10.97
C ASP A 313 14.87 26.13 -10.06
N PRO A 314 14.90 24.78 -10.14
CA PRO A 314 15.75 23.98 -9.27
C PRO A 314 17.24 24.26 -9.49
N ALA A 315 17.67 24.63 -10.70
CA ALA A 315 19.06 24.95 -10.94
C ALA A 315 19.47 26.22 -10.19
N GLN A 316 18.58 27.20 -10.11
CA GLN A 316 18.81 28.41 -9.33
C GLN A 316 18.82 28.11 -7.83
N ARG A 317 17.86 27.31 -7.32
CA ARG A 317 17.85 26.86 -5.92
C ARG A 317 19.15 26.15 -5.51
N ILE A 318 19.70 25.29 -6.38
CA ILE A 318 20.97 24.60 -6.13
C ILE A 318 22.15 25.58 -6.09
N ARG A 319 22.16 26.61 -6.95
CA ARG A 319 23.22 27.64 -6.95
C ARG A 319 23.17 28.51 -5.70
N ASP A 320 21.96 28.84 -5.25
CA ASP A 320 21.72 29.72 -4.11
C ASP A 320 21.86 29.00 -2.76
N TRP A 321 22.05 27.67 -2.77
CA TRP A 321 22.25 26.87 -1.57
C TRP A 321 23.53 27.26 -0.83
N THR A 322 23.43 27.48 0.49
CA THR A 322 24.54 27.98 1.32
C THR A 322 25.07 26.96 2.34
N ASP A 323 24.33 25.90 2.65
CA ASP A 323 24.77 24.87 3.61
C ASP A 323 25.82 23.94 2.97
N GLU A 324 27.09 24.33 3.12
CA GLU A 324 28.27 23.56 2.69
C GLU A 324 28.51 22.28 3.51
N LYS A 325 27.94 22.19 4.73
CA LYS A 325 28.14 21.03 5.60
C LYS A 325 27.35 19.84 5.08
N ASN A 326 26.08 20.06 4.75
CA ASN A 326 25.20 18.99 4.28
C ASN A 326 25.25 18.81 2.75
N TRP A 327 25.59 19.86 1.99
CA TRP A 327 25.70 19.75 0.54
C TRP A 327 26.84 20.61 -0.06
N PRO A 328 28.05 20.05 -0.19
CA PRO A 328 29.23 20.78 -0.67
C PRO A 328 29.07 21.34 -2.09
N ALA A 329 29.65 22.52 -2.35
CA ALA A 329 29.60 23.19 -3.65
C ALA A 329 30.06 22.30 -4.83
N THR A 330 31.07 21.44 -4.63
CA THR A 330 31.53 20.50 -5.66
C THR A 330 30.45 19.51 -6.06
N GLN A 331 29.68 18.98 -5.11
CA GLN A 331 28.57 18.08 -5.35
C GLN A 331 27.36 18.81 -5.96
N ARG A 332 27.12 20.07 -5.58
CA ARG A 332 26.10 20.92 -6.23
C ARG A 332 26.41 21.14 -7.71
N GLN A 333 27.68 21.38 -8.06
CA GLN A 333 28.10 21.47 -9.47
C GLN A 333 27.88 20.17 -10.25
N LEU A 334 28.16 19.01 -9.64
CA LEU A 334 27.85 17.71 -10.25
C LEU A 334 26.34 17.50 -10.44
N THR A 335 25.53 17.96 -9.48
CA THR A 335 24.06 17.91 -9.59
C THR A 335 23.59 18.77 -10.76
N LEU A 336 24.06 20.01 -10.87
CA LEU A 336 23.74 20.92 -11.98
C LEU A 336 24.11 20.32 -13.34
N ALA A 337 25.29 19.69 -13.44
CA ALA A 337 25.74 19.04 -14.66
C ALA A 337 24.90 17.82 -15.08
N ALA A 338 24.19 17.18 -14.13
CA ALA A 338 23.36 16.01 -14.40
C ALA A 338 21.91 16.34 -14.82
N ILE A 339 21.48 17.61 -14.71
CA ILE A 339 20.10 18.03 -15.01
C ILE A 339 19.77 17.85 -16.50
N ASP A 340 20.59 18.43 -17.38
CA ASP A 340 20.32 18.41 -18.82
C ASP A 340 20.41 17.00 -19.45
N PRO A 341 21.38 16.14 -19.06
CA PRO A 341 21.34 14.72 -19.45
C PRO A 341 20.04 14.02 -19.08
N ALA A 342 19.49 14.27 -17.88
CA ALA A 342 18.20 13.68 -17.47
C ALA A 342 17.03 14.22 -18.30
N ARG A 343 17.02 15.52 -18.63
CA ARG A 343 16.01 16.11 -19.54
C ARG A 343 16.08 15.50 -20.93
N GLN A 344 17.27 15.39 -21.51
CA GLN A 344 17.47 14.79 -22.83
C GLN A 344 17.04 13.33 -22.87
N ALA A 345 17.45 12.53 -21.89
CA ALA A 345 17.05 11.14 -21.76
C ALA A 345 15.52 10.98 -21.62
N THR A 346 14.87 11.87 -20.85
CA THR A 346 13.42 11.88 -20.68
C THR A 346 12.71 12.27 -21.97
N SER A 347 13.17 13.30 -22.67
CA SER A 347 12.60 13.75 -23.95
C SER A 347 12.69 12.66 -25.01
N GLN A 348 13.84 11.99 -25.14
CA GLN A 348 14.01 10.85 -26.05
C GLN A 348 13.08 9.69 -25.69
N TRP A 349 13.00 9.35 -24.40
CA TRP A 349 12.11 8.30 -23.92
C TRP A 349 10.64 8.60 -24.19
N LEU A 350 10.19 9.85 -23.99
CA LEU A 350 8.80 10.26 -24.28
C LEU A 350 8.45 10.14 -25.76
N GLN A 351 9.39 10.46 -26.66
CA GLN A 351 9.19 10.28 -28.10
C GLN A 351 9.07 8.80 -28.45
N LEU A 352 10.00 7.97 -27.96
CA LEU A 352 10.09 6.55 -28.31
C LEU A 352 8.97 5.70 -27.68
N GLU A 353 8.72 5.89 -26.39
CA GLU A 353 7.88 5.01 -25.58
C GLU A 353 6.46 5.54 -25.39
N ARG A 354 6.23 6.83 -25.65
CA ARG A 354 4.95 7.51 -25.41
C ARG A 354 4.41 8.28 -26.63
N GLY A 355 5.15 8.30 -27.74
CA GLY A 355 4.69 8.87 -29.01
C GLY A 355 4.55 10.40 -28.99
N PHE A 356 5.29 11.09 -28.12
CA PHE A 356 5.26 12.55 -28.06
C PHE A 356 5.93 13.16 -29.29
N SER A 357 5.46 14.35 -29.70
CA SER A 357 6.23 15.19 -30.62
C SER A 357 7.54 15.65 -29.95
N ALA A 358 8.55 16.02 -30.73
CA ALA A 358 9.81 16.50 -30.17
C ALA A 358 9.62 17.72 -29.24
N SER A 359 8.72 18.64 -29.60
CA SER A 359 8.41 19.84 -28.80
C SER A 359 7.68 19.50 -27.50
N ASP A 360 6.68 18.62 -27.57
CA ASP A 360 5.92 18.19 -26.40
C ASP A 360 6.80 17.38 -25.46
N ALA A 361 7.65 16.51 -26.01
CA ALA A 361 8.58 15.70 -25.24
C ALA A 361 9.60 16.56 -24.49
N GLU A 362 10.13 17.60 -25.14
CA GLU A 362 11.03 18.55 -24.50
C GLU A 362 10.34 19.31 -23.36
N THR A 363 9.12 19.81 -23.60
CA THR A 363 8.33 20.53 -22.59
C THR A 363 8.03 19.64 -21.38
N ALA A 364 7.51 18.43 -21.60
CA ALA A 364 7.20 17.49 -20.55
C ALA A 364 8.46 17.02 -19.80
N ALA A 365 9.57 16.77 -20.51
CA ALA A 365 10.84 16.40 -19.89
C ALA A 365 11.38 17.48 -18.96
N GLN A 366 11.32 18.75 -19.38
CA GLN A 366 11.71 19.89 -18.54
C GLN A 366 10.86 19.95 -17.27
N ASN A 367 9.54 19.83 -17.38
CA ASN A 367 8.63 19.88 -16.25
C ASN A 367 8.75 18.66 -15.31
N ILE A 368 8.96 17.44 -15.84
CA ILE A 368 9.18 16.24 -15.03
C ILE A 368 10.46 16.38 -14.21
N VAL A 369 11.59 16.74 -14.84
CA VAL A 369 12.87 16.91 -14.13
C VAL A 369 12.79 18.05 -13.12
N LYS A 370 12.07 19.14 -13.46
CA LYS A 370 11.85 20.27 -12.59
C LYS A 370 11.09 19.89 -11.32
N GLN A 371 9.92 19.28 -11.46
CA GLN A 371 9.12 18.84 -10.31
C GLN A 371 9.88 17.82 -9.45
N TRP A 372 10.59 16.89 -10.10
CA TRP A 372 11.38 15.89 -9.40
C TRP A 372 12.47 16.53 -8.56
N LEU A 373 13.25 17.46 -9.13
CA LEU A 373 14.26 18.18 -8.38
C LEU A 373 13.67 19.00 -7.24
N ASN A 374 12.57 19.73 -7.47
CA ASN A 374 11.96 20.54 -6.43
C ASN A 374 11.49 19.68 -5.24
N GLN A 375 10.82 18.54 -5.46
CA GLN A 375 10.42 17.66 -4.35
C GLN A 375 11.59 17.14 -3.51
N HIS A 376 12.75 16.95 -4.13
CA HIS A 376 13.96 16.52 -3.42
C HIS A 376 14.65 17.70 -2.71
N LEU A 377 14.67 18.88 -3.32
CA LEU A 377 15.18 20.11 -2.71
C LEU A 377 14.34 20.56 -1.52
N ASP A 378 13.02 20.45 -1.61
CA ASP A 378 12.08 20.75 -0.51
C ASP A 378 12.38 19.83 0.68
N TYR A 379 12.52 18.53 0.43
CA TYR A 379 12.92 17.57 1.46
C TYR A 379 14.26 17.91 2.12
N ILE A 380 15.27 18.32 1.35
CA ILE A 380 16.56 18.71 1.94
C ILE A 380 16.40 19.98 2.78
N SER A 381 15.67 20.97 2.28
CA SER A 381 15.52 22.30 2.89
C SER A 381 14.68 22.27 4.17
N GLU A 382 13.59 21.51 4.18
CA GLU A 382 12.69 21.40 5.34
C GLU A 382 13.33 20.64 6.51
N ASN A 383 14.37 19.85 6.23
CA ASN A 383 14.99 18.96 7.21
C ASN A 383 16.43 19.34 7.55
N SER A 384 17.00 20.38 6.92
CA SER A 384 18.28 20.94 7.32
C SER A 384 18.10 21.86 8.53
N ASP A 385 19.09 21.90 9.42
CA ASP A 385 19.09 22.78 10.62
C ASP A 385 19.28 24.28 10.25
N SER A 386 19.11 24.64 8.97
CA SER A 386 19.45 25.93 8.40
C SER A 386 18.19 26.76 8.12
N GLU A 387 17.56 27.24 9.19
CA GLU A 387 16.85 28.52 9.20
C GLU A 387 17.51 29.49 10.17
#